data_AF-A0A060ZFT8-F1
#
_entry.id   AF-A0A060ZFT8-F1
#
_cell.length_a   1.000
_cell.length_b   1.000
_cell.length_c   1.000
_cell.angle_alpha   90.00
_cell.angle_beta   90.00
_cell.angle_gamma   90.00
#
_symmetry.space_group_name_H-M   'P 1'
#
loop_
_entity.id
_entity.type
_entity.pdbx_description
1 polymer ?
#
loop_
_entity_poly.entity_id
_entity_poly.type
_entity_poly.pdbx_seq_one_letter_code
_entity_poly.pdbx_strand_id
1 'polypeptide(L)'
;QKLRNCDTLLLVTSSLVQQLCRSVTLLDICFLSLLIIPGKTYTGLKIAQALLTNQEMGRGFTSPMLVVCYTNHALDQFLEGIHKFLPDGIVRVGGQSNSEVLKRFTLRELKSSHYFRRNLPQHLRSANSEIYDALRTEETKIQTQSVQLECSLRGVLREQYLQKFISEKHWDSLTLQPVSL
;
A
#
# COMPACT_ATOMS: atom_id res chain seq x y z
N GLN A 1 -1.26 12.64 -22.72
CA GLN A 1 -2.70 12.49 -23.01
C GLN A 1 -3.14 11.03 -22.84
N LYS A 2 -2.85 10.35 -21.71
CA LYS A 2 -3.14 8.91 -21.52
C LYS A 2 -3.34 8.49 -20.05
N LEU A 3 -4.09 9.30 -19.28
CA LEU A 3 -4.73 8.91 -17.99
C LEU A 3 -6.15 9.50 -17.86
N ARG A 4 -6.75 9.88 -18.98
CA ARG A 4 -8.15 10.25 -19.01
C ARG A 4 -8.85 9.13 -19.74
N ASN A 5 -9.71 8.45 -19.01
CA ASN A 5 -10.65 7.40 -19.41
C ASN A 5 -10.17 5.97 -19.10
N CYS A 6 -10.61 5.48 -17.94
CA CYS A 6 -11.44 4.27 -17.79
C CYS A 6 -10.90 2.86 -18.12
N ASP A 7 -9.65 2.70 -18.53
CA ASP A 7 -9.12 1.35 -18.86
C ASP A 7 -8.37 0.68 -17.69
N THR A 8 -8.72 1.02 -16.44
CA THR A 8 -7.95 0.58 -15.27
C THR A 8 -8.45 -0.77 -14.76
N LEU A 9 -7.66 -1.83 -14.88
CA LEU A 9 -7.94 -3.11 -14.23
C LEU A 9 -7.42 -3.04 -12.78
N LEU A 10 -8.32 -2.85 -11.80
CA LEU A 10 -7.95 -2.80 -10.37
C LEU A 10 -7.96 -4.22 -9.82
N LEU A 11 -6.85 -4.71 -9.26
CA LEU A 11 -6.69 -6.14 -8.96
C LEU A 11 -6.21 -6.35 -7.54
N VAL A 12 -7.06 -6.84 -6.64
CA VAL A 12 -6.71 -6.96 -5.23
C VAL A 12 -6.54 -8.40 -4.79
N THR A 13 -5.44 -8.68 -4.10
CA THR A 13 -5.24 -9.90 -3.32
C THR A 13 -5.12 -9.56 -1.85
N SER A 14 -6.15 -9.86 -1.06
CA SER A 14 -6.03 -10.08 0.38
C SER A 14 -7.33 -10.64 0.95
N SER A 15 -7.21 -11.34 2.09
CA SER A 15 -8.33 -11.81 2.93
C SER A 15 -9.31 -10.71 3.35
N LEU A 16 -8.90 -9.43 3.35
CA LEU A 16 -9.79 -8.29 3.63
C LEU A 16 -10.75 -7.94 2.47
N VAL A 17 -10.41 -8.26 1.22
CA VAL A 17 -11.29 -7.94 0.07
C VAL A 17 -12.50 -8.85 -0.01
N GLN A 18 -12.42 -10.06 0.55
CA GLN A 18 -13.59 -10.95 0.63
C GLN A 18 -14.69 -10.39 1.54
N GLN A 19 -14.32 -9.51 2.49
CA GLN A 19 -15.26 -8.83 3.38
C GLN A 19 -15.84 -7.56 2.73
N LEU A 20 -15.04 -6.83 1.93
CA LEU A 20 -15.54 -5.72 1.10
C LEU A 20 -16.49 -6.21 -0.02
N CYS A 21 -16.21 -7.37 -0.63
CA CYS A 21 -17.11 -8.00 -1.61
C CYS A 21 -18.48 -8.40 -1.05
N ARG A 22 -18.67 -8.47 0.27
CA ARG A 22 -20.00 -8.73 0.87
C ARG A 22 -20.85 -7.46 1.04
N SER A 23 -20.25 -6.27 1.02
CA SER A 23 -20.94 -5.00 1.27
C SER A 23 -21.16 -4.15 0.02
N VAL A 24 -20.44 -4.42 -1.08
CA VAL A 24 -20.53 -3.65 -2.33
C VAL A 24 -21.41 -4.39 -3.34
N THR A 25 -22.72 -4.31 -3.17
CA THR A 25 -23.72 -4.66 -4.20
C THR A 25 -24.26 -3.43 -4.92
N LEU A 26 -23.43 -2.40 -5.13
CA LEU A 26 -23.87 -1.19 -5.82
C LEU A 26 -22.77 -0.60 -6.72
N LEU A 27 -23.19 -0.36 -7.98
CA LEU A 27 -22.56 0.34 -9.10
C LEU A 27 -21.45 -0.39 -9.90
N ASP A 28 -21.80 -0.72 -11.15
CA ASP A 28 -20.99 -0.72 -12.38
C ASP A 28 -19.67 -1.52 -12.46
N ILE A 29 -19.31 -2.32 -11.46
CA ILE A 29 -18.08 -3.13 -11.48
C ILE A 29 -18.38 -4.52 -12.08
N CYS A 30 -17.78 -4.85 -13.23
CA CYS A 30 -17.77 -6.21 -13.74
C CYS A 30 -16.90 -7.10 -12.83
N PHE A 31 -17.53 -7.76 -11.85
CA PHE A 31 -16.89 -8.74 -10.99
C PHE A 31 -16.68 -10.05 -11.73
N LEU A 32 -15.45 -10.28 -12.21
CA LEU A 32 -15.06 -11.58 -12.71
C LEU A 32 -14.46 -12.39 -11.55
N SER A 33 -15.34 -12.97 -10.73
CA SER A 33 -14.95 -13.93 -9.68
C SER A 33 -14.51 -15.24 -10.34
N LEU A 34 -13.36 -15.24 -11.00
CA LEU A 34 -12.78 -16.46 -11.53
C LEU A 34 -12.04 -17.16 -10.40
N LEU A 35 -12.68 -18.17 -9.82
CA LEU A 35 -12.00 -19.19 -9.02
C LEU A 35 -11.01 -19.91 -9.95
N ILE A 36 -9.78 -19.39 -10.04
CA ILE A 36 -8.76 -19.94 -10.93
C ILE A 36 -8.31 -21.29 -10.38
N ILE A 37 -8.90 -22.36 -10.93
CA ILE A 37 -8.34 -23.71 -10.90
C ILE A 37 -7.43 -23.82 -12.14
N PRO A 38 -6.18 -24.31 -12.02
CA PRO A 38 -5.32 -24.55 -13.18
C PRO A 38 -6.05 -25.41 -14.22
N GLY A 39 -6.13 -24.93 -15.46
CA GLY A 39 -6.87 -25.57 -16.56
C GLY A 39 -8.07 -24.78 -17.08
N LYS A 40 -8.63 -23.83 -16.32
CA LYS A 40 -9.75 -22.95 -16.76
C LYS A 40 -9.33 -21.53 -17.12
N THR A 41 -8.05 -21.21 -17.00
CA THR A 41 -7.46 -19.88 -17.28
C THR A 41 -7.76 -19.41 -18.71
N TYR A 42 -7.77 -20.31 -19.70
CA TYR A 42 -8.01 -19.96 -21.10
C TYR A 42 -9.39 -19.33 -21.33
N THR A 43 -10.45 -19.92 -20.76
CA THR A 43 -11.81 -19.37 -20.85
C THR A 43 -11.90 -18.01 -20.17
N GLY A 44 -11.27 -17.87 -19.00
CA GLY A 44 -11.17 -16.59 -18.30
C GLY A 44 -10.50 -15.50 -19.12
N LEU A 45 -9.39 -15.83 -19.78
CA LEU A 45 -8.68 -14.91 -20.67
C LEU A 45 -9.52 -14.53 -21.88
N LYS A 46 -10.28 -15.47 -22.47
CA LYS A 46 -11.17 -15.17 -23.59
C LYS A 46 -12.36 -14.29 -23.17
N ILE A 47 -12.91 -14.50 -21.98
CA ILE A 47 -13.94 -13.62 -21.41
C ILE A 47 -13.35 -12.22 -21.18
N ALA A 48 -12.19 -12.11 -20.52
CA ALA A 48 -11.53 -10.84 -20.29
C ALA A 48 -11.22 -10.11 -21.61
N GLN A 49 -10.68 -10.83 -22.60
CA GLN A 49 -10.42 -10.32 -23.94
C GLN A 49 -11.69 -9.79 -24.60
N ALA A 50 -12.80 -10.55 -24.59
CA ALA A 50 -14.06 -10.13 -25.16
C ALA A 50 -14.64 -8.89 -24.45
N LEU A 51 -14.58 -8.85 -23.11
CA LEU A 51 -15.06 -7.72 -22.32
C LEU A 51 -14.24 -6.45 -22.62
N LEU A 52 -12.91 -6.55 -22.67
CA LEU A 52 -12.03 -5.42 -22.96
C LEU A 52 -12.19 -4.92 -24.41
N THR A 53 -12.27 -5.82 -25.39
CA THR A 53 -12.53 -5.43 -26.80
C THR A 53 -13.91 -4.77 -26.98
N ASN A 54 -14.92 -5.22 -26.23
CA ASN A 54 -16.26 -4.63 -26.29
C ASN A 54 -16.31 -3.25 -25.64
N GLN A 55 -15.48 -2.97 -24.63
CA GLN A 55 -15.35 -1.63 -24.06
C GLN A 55 -14.82 -0.62 -25.09
N GLU A 56 -13.87 -1.02 -25.95
CA GLU A 56 -13.33 -0.16 -27.01
C GLU A 56 -14.37 0.17 -28.10
N MET A 57 -15.34 -0.71 -28.35
CA MET A 57 -16.23 -0.63 -29.52
C MET A 57 -17.55 0.10 -29.32
N GLY A 58 -18.01 0.34 -28.09
CA GLY A 58 -19.15 1.24 -27.91
C GLY A 58 -20.00 0.99 -26.67
N ARG A 59 -20.38 2.12 -26.05
CA ARG A 59 -21.37 2.29 -24.97
C ARG A 59 -20.84 2.02 -23.56
N GLY A 60 -20.22 3.05 -22.99
CA GLY A 60 -20.61 3.56 -21.68
C GLY A 60 -20.03 2.91 -20.42
N PHE A 61 -19.30 1.79 -20.51
CA PHE A 61 -18.63 1.25 -19.32
C PHE A 61 -17.30 1.98 -19.10
N THR A 62 -17.39 3.11 -18.40
CA THR A 62 -16.23 3.87 -17.88
C THR A 62 -15.63 3.25 -16.62
N SER A 63 -16.09 2.07 -16.22
CA SER A 63 -15.78 1.45 -14.96
C SER A 63 -14.61 0.47 -15.07
N PRO A 64 -13.71 0.46 -14.07
CA PRO A 64 -12.60 -0.48 -14.01
C PRO A 64 -13.10 -1.92 -13.88
N MET A 65 -12.46 -2.86 -14.60
CA MET A 65 -12.69 -4.28 -14.36
C MET A 65 -11.94 -4.70 -13.07
N LEU A 66 -12.59 -5.48 -12.21
CA LEU A 66 -12.00 -6.01 -10.98
C LEU A 66 -11.85 -7.51 -11.09
N VAL A 67 -10.60 -7.99 -11.02
CA VAL A 67 -10.29 -9.42 -10.94
C VAL A 67 -9.69 -9.73 -9.58
N VAL A 68 -10.23 -10.75 -8.94
CA VAL A 68 -9.82 -11.20 -7.61
C VAL A 68 -9.51 -12.69 -7.72
N CYS A 69 -8.36 -13.11 -7.15
CA CYS A 69 -7.98 -14.51 -7.08
C CYS A 69 -7.55 -14.87 -5.66
N TYR A 70 -7.69 -16.15 -5.31
CA TYR A 70 -7.33 -16.66 -3.98
C TYR A 70 -5.81 -16.67 -3.73
N THR A 71 -5.01 -16.96 -4.77
CA THR A 71 -3.55 -17.02 -4.67
C THR A 71 -2.90 -15.94 -5.52
N ASN A 72 -1.77 -15.40 -5.02
CA ASN A 72 -0.96 -14.44 -5.78
C ASN A 72 -0.43 -15.06 -7.08
N HIS A 73 0.01 -16.32 -7.03
CA HIS A 73 0.52 -17.02 -8.21
C HIS A 73 -0.53 -17.19 -9.33
N ALA A 74 -1.77 -17.55 -8.98
CA ALA A 74 -2.83 -17.68 -9.97
C ALA A 74 -3.21 -16.32 -10.57
N LEU A 75 -3.25 -15.26 -9.74
CA LEU A 75 -3.47 -13.91 -10.24
C LEU A 75 -2.35 -13.49 -11.19
N ASP A 76 -1.09 -13.69 -10.81
CA ASP A 76 0.04 -13.29 -11.64
C ASP A 76 0.03 -14.02 -12.99
N GLN A 77 -0.22 -15.33 -13.02
CA GLN A 77 -0.38 -16.09 -14.27
C GLN A 77 -1.53 -15.58 -15.14
N PHE A 78 -2.66 -15.21 -14.52
CA PHE A 78 -3.80 -14.66 -15.24
C PHE A 78 -3.48 -13.30 -15.85
N LEU A 79 -2.78 -12.44 -15.10
CA LEU A 79 -2.40 -11.11 -15.55
C LEU A 79 -1.33 -11.13 -16.63
N GLU A 80 -0.37 -12.06 -16.56
CA GLU A 80 0.55 -12.30 -17.66
C GLU A 80 -0.18 -12.72 -18.94
N GLY A 81 -1.27 -13.48 -18.80
CA GLY A 81 -2.16 -13.81 -19.91
C GLY A 81 -2.88 -12.58 -20.48
N ILE A 82 -3.42 -11.70 -19.63
CA ILE A 82 -4.07 -10.46 -20.04
C ILE A 82 -3.09 -9.50 -20.72
N HIS A 83 -1.88 -9.37 -20.16
CA HIS A 83 -0.84 -8.48 -20.66
C HIS A 83 -0.49 -8.72 -22.13
N LYS A 84 -0.69 -9.94 -22.64
CA LYS A 84 -0.47 -10.28 -24.06
C LYS A 84 -1.39 -9.53 -25.02
N PHE A 85 -2.60 -9.16 -24.59
CA PHE A 85 -3.58 -8.45 -25.41
C PHE A 85 -3.98 -7.08 -24.83
N LEU A 86 -3.59 -6.78 -23.59
CA LEU A 86 -3.74 -5.47 -22.96
C LEU A 86 -2.38 -5.03 -22.38
N PRO A 87 -1.53 -4.34 -23.17
CA PRO A 87 -0.16 -4.02 -22.76
C PRO A 87 -0.11 -2.95 -21.65
N ASP A 88 -1.10 -2.06 -21.57
CA ASP A 88 -1.20 -0.95 -20.61
C ASP A 88 -2.56 -0.97 -19.88
N GLY A 89 -2.70 -0.27 -18.75
CA GLY A 89 -3.97 -0.17 -18.01
C GLY A 89 -4.17 -1.19 -16.89
N ILE A 90 -3.18 -2.08 -16.67
CA ILE A 90 -3.21 -3.06 -15.58
C ILE A 90 -2.68 -2.43 -14.26
N VAL A 91 -3.41 -2.62 -13.16
CA VAL A 91 -2.98 -2.21 -11.80
C VAL A 91 -3.06 -3.39 -10.82
N ARG A 92 -1.89 -4.00 -10.55
CA ARG A 92 -1.74 -5.08 -9.57
C ARG A 92 -1.63 -4.52 -8.14
N VAL A 93 -2.58 -4.86 -7.27
CA VAL A 93 -2.59 -4.50 -5.84
C VAL A 93 -2.29 -5.72 -4.99
N GLY A 94 -1.10 -5.74 -4.40
CA GLY A 94 -0.60 -6.81 -3.54
C GLY A 94 0.91 -6.69 -3.33
N GLY A 95 1.44 -7.24 -2.24
CA GLY A 95 2.86 -7.09 -1.87
C GLY A 95 3.80 -8.22 -2.34
N GLN A 96 3.27 -9.33 -2.85
CA GLN A 96 4.03 -10.57 -3.07
C GLN A 96 3.88 -11.10 -4.51
N SER A 97 4.32 -10.33 -5.50
CA SER A 97 4.42 -10.81 -6.88
C SER A 97 5.89 -11.10 -7.23
N ASN A 98 6.13 -12.26 -7.84
CA ASN A 98 7.46 -12.66 -8.33
C ASN A 98 7.57 -12.50 -9.86
N SER A 99 6.55 -11.96 -10.51
CA SER A 99 6.54 -11.76 -11.97
C SER A 99 7.26 -10.46 -12.34
N GLU A 100 8.37 -10.57 -13.06
CA GLU A 100 9.12 -9.41 -13.58
C GLU A 100 8.28 -8.61 -14.59
N VAL A 101 7.41 -9.28 -15.35
CA VAL A 101 6.51 -8.62 -16.30
C VAL A 101 5.52 -7.71 -15.56
N LEU A 102 4.99 -8.19 -14.43
CA LEU A 102 3.96 -7.49 -13.66
C LEU A 102 4.50 -6.46 -12.69
N LYS A 103 5.79 -6.48 -12.39
CA LYS A 103 6.45 -5.54 -11.46
C LYS A 103 6.10 -4.08 -11.76
N ARG A 104 6.17 -3.67 -13.03
CA ARG A 104 5.83 -2.31 -13.49
C ARG A 104 4.35 -1.94 -13.32
N PHE A 105 3.46 -2.93 -13.29
CA PHE A 105 2.02 -2.76 -13.11
C PHE A 105 1.61 -2.80 -11.64
N THR A 106 2.55 -3.05 -10.70
CA THR A 106 2.23 -3.01 -9.28
C THR A 106 1.91 -1.60 -8.83
N LEU A 107 0.92 -1.46 -7.94
CA LEU A 107 0.52 -0.16 -7.41
C LEU A 107 1.70 0.59 -6.76
N ARG A 108 2.65 -0.13 -6.17
CA ARG A 108 3.86 0.43 -5.57
C ARG A 108 4.72 1.14 -6.62
N GLU A 109 5.00 0.49 -7.74
CA GLU A 109 5.80 1.07 -8.83
C GLU A 109 5.04 2.21 -9.52
N LEU A 110 3.74 2.02 -9.78
CA LEU A 110 2.89 3.05 -10.39
C LEU A 110 2.83 4.34 -9.55
N LYS A 111 2.68 4.21 -8.22
CA LYS A 111 2.70 5.37 -7.29
C LYS A 111 4.07 6.06 -7.24
N SER A 112 5.14 5.31 -7.47
CA SER A 112 6.51 5.84 -7.47
C SER A 112 6.85 6.57 -8.77
N SER A 113 6.08 6.34 -9.85
CA SER A 113 6.27 7.02 -11.12
C SER A 113 6.11 8.55 -10.97
N HIS A 114 7.01 9.29 -11.64
CA HIS A 114 6.96 10.76 -11.65
C HIS A 114 5.61 11.26 -12.18
N TYR A 115 5.06 10.55 -13.17
CA TYR A 115 3.80 10.89 -13.79
C TYR A 115 2.61 10.81 -12.82
N PHE A 116 2.51 9.74 -12.02
CA PHE A 116 1.46 9.63 -11.00
C PHE A 116 1.56 10.76 -9.97
N ARG A 117 2.78 11.06 -9.48
CA ARG A 117 2.99 12.14 -8.50
C ARG A 117 2.63 13.52 -9.03
N ARG A 118 2.91 13.82 -10.30
CA ARG A 118 2.54 15.11 -10.93
C ARG A 118 1.04 15.26 -11.12
N ASN A 119 0.34 14.18 -11.48
CA ASN A 119 -1.09 14.22 -11.76
C ASN A 119 -1.97 13.93 -10.55
N LEU A 120 -1.40 13.60 -9.38
CA LEU A 120 -2.17 13.34 -8.18
C LEU A 120 -2.94 14.60 -7.74
N PRO A 121 -4.26 14.55 -7.51
CA PRO A 121 -5.03 15.69 -7.00
C PRO A 121 -4.44 16.28 -5.71
N GLN A 122 -4.57 17.60 -5.53
CA GLN A 122 -3.96 18.31 -4.38
C GLN A 122 -4.43 17.74 -3.03
N HIS A 123 -5.72 17.48 -2.86
CA HIS A 123 -6.24 16.91 -1.61
C HIS A 123 -5.63 15.54 -1.28
N LEU A 124 -5.38 14.68 -2.29
CA LEU A 124 -4.71 13.40 -2.09
C LEU A 124 -3.21 13.56 -1.82
N ARG A 125 -2.57 14.59 -2.39
CA ARG A 125 -1.19 14.95 -2.04
C ARG A 125 -1.08 15.39 -0.58
N SER A 126 -1.96 16.28 -0.14
CA SER A 126 -2.02 16.74 1.26
C SER A 126 -2.27 15.59 2.22
N ALA A 127 -3.32 14.79 1.98
CA ALA A 127 -3.64 13.64 2.82
C ALA A 127 -2.49 12.61 2.89
N ASN A 128 -1.82 12.33 1.76
CA ASN A 128 -0.63 11.47 1.80
C ASN A 128 0.49 12.08 2.65
N SER A 129 0.76 13.39 2.52
CA SER A 129 1.78 14.08 3.33
C SER A 129 1.47 13.94 4.82
N GLU A 130 0.24 14.23 5.23
CA GLU A 130 -0.20 14.13 6.62
C GLU A 130 -0.01 12.71 7.18
N ILE A 131 -0.35 11.68 6.40
CA ILE A 131 -0.12 10.28 6.78
C ILE A 131 1.36 9.99 6.96
N TYR A 132 2.23 10.46 6.05
CA TYR A 132 3.67 10.26 6.17
C TYR A 132 4.28 11.00 7.35
N ASP A 133 3.82 12.22 7.64
CA ASP A 133 4.26 13.00 8.79
C ASP A 133 3.84 12.36 10.11
N ALA A 134 2.61 11.84 10.19
CA ALA A 134 2.14 11.07 11.32
C ALA A 134 2.95 9.78 11.53
N LEU A 135 3.18 9.01 10.46
CA LEU A 135 4.00 7.79 10.49
C LEU A 135 5.42 8.08 11.00
N ARG A 136 6.06 9.13 10.47
CA ARG A 136 7.39 9.55 10.90
C ARG A 136 7.42 9.95 12.37
N THR A 137 6.39 10.67 12.82
CA THR A 137 6.27 11.06 14.23
C THR A 137 6.18 9.83 15.13
N GLU A 138 5.36 8.84 14.78
CA GLU A 138 5.26 7.60 15.56
C GLU A 138 6.56 6.77 15.51
N GLU A 139 7.22 6.69 14.36
CA GLU A 139 8.52 6.02 14.22
C GLU A 139 9.58 6.64 15.15
N THR A 140 9.64 7.98 15.22
CA THR A 140 10.58 8.66 16.12
C THR A 140 10.29 8.41 17.60
N LYS A 141 9.02 8.29 17.99
CA LYS A 141 8.64 7.93 19.36
C LYS A 141 9.09 6.52 19.69
N ILE A 142 8.83 5.56 18.81
CA ILE A 142 9.27 4.16 18.95
C ILE A 142 10.79 4.11 19.11
N GLN A 143 11.52 4.82 18.25
CA GLN A 143 12.99 4.84 18.31
C GLN A 143 13.50 5.45 19.62
N THR A 144 12.90 6.55 20.07
CA THR A 144 13.28 7.24 21.31
C THR A 144 13.03 6.34 22.53
N GLN A 145 11.88 5.66 22.57
CA GLN A 145 11.55 4.71 23.64
C GLN A 145 12.48 3.49 23.61
N SER A 146 12.83 2.97 22.43
CA SER A 146 13.78 1.86 22.30
C SER A 146 15.15 2.23 22.88
N VAL A 147 15.67 3.42 22.55
CA VAL A 147 16.94 3.91 23.12
C VAL A 147 16.85 4.05 24.64
N GLN A 148 15.73 4.56 25.17
CA GLN A 148 15.53 4.69 26.61
C GLN A 148 15.52 3.32 27.32
N LEU A 149 14.89 2.30 26.71
CA LEU A 149 14.91 0.93 27.23
C LEU A 149 16.34 0.36 27.22
N GLU A 150 17.08 0.53 26.13
CA GLU A 150 18.49 0.10 26.06
C GLU A 150 19.37 0.76 27.12
N CYS A 151 19.20 2.07 27.36
CA CYS A 151 19.92 2.78 28.42
C CYS A 151 19.54 2.26 29.82
N SER A 152 18.26 1.97 30.04
CA SER A 152 17.77 1.40 31.31
C SER A 152 18.37 0.02 31.57
N LEU A 153 18.52 -0.82 30.53
CA LEU A 153 19.13 -2.14 30.62
C LEU A 153 20.64 -2.11 30.92
N ARG A 154 21.33 -1.00 30.61
CA ARG A 154 22.75 -0.81 30.95
C ARG A 154 22.97 -0.33 32.39
N GLY A 155 21.91 -0.01 33.13
CA GLY A 155 21.97 0.36 34.55
C GLY A 155 22.63 1.72 34.86
N VAL A 156 23.08 2.47 33.85
CA VAL A 156 23.69 3.79 34.03
C VAL A 156 22.81 4.84 33.37
N LEU A 157 21.87 5.38 34.14
CA LEU A 157 21.02 6.49 33.71
C LEU A 157 21.82 7.79 33.77
N ARG A 158 21.85 8.55 32.66
CA ARG A 158 22.44 9.90 32.70
C ARG A 158 21.57 10.81 33.56
N GLU A 159 22.23 11.68 34.32
CA GLU A 159 21.64 12.68 35.20
C GLU A 159 20.48 13.44 34.53
N GLN A 160 20.65 13.92 33.30
CA GLN A 160 19.60 14.62 32.52
C GLN A 160 18.25 13.88 32.40
N TYR A 161 18.22 12.54 32.48
CA TYR A 161 16.99 11.75 32.45
C TYR A 161 16.34 11.63 33.83
N LEU A 162 17.13 11.68 34.89
CA LEU A 162 16.69 11.60 36.28
C LEU A 162 16.04 12.91 36.77
N GLN A 163 16.39 14.05 36.16
CA GLN A 163 15.87 15.38 36.54
C GLN A 163 14.34 15.44 36.64
N LYS A 164 13.63 14.71 35.77
CA LYS A 164 12.17 14.70 35.71
C LYS A 164 11.51 13.88 36.83
N PHE A 165 12.28 13.06 37.53
CA PHE A 165 11.82 12.10 38.53
C PHE A 165 12.41 12.33 39.93
N ILE A 166 13.33 13.29 40.07
CA ILE A 166 13.98 13.66 41.32
C ILE A 166 13.44 15.03 41.78
N SER A 167 13.21 15.20 43.08
CA SER A 167 12.80 16.51 43.63
C SER A 167 13.94 17.52 43.48
N GLU A 168 13.62 18.81 43.30
CA GLU A 168 14.66 19.85 43.11
C GLU A 168 15.74 19.81 44.19
N LYS A 169 15.36 19.61 45.47
CA LYS A 169 16.32 19.51 46.58
C LYS A 169 17.32 18.37 46.42
N HIS A 170 16.88 17.21 45.92
CA HIS A 170 17.75 16.07 45.68
C HIS A 170 18.60 16.24 44.41
N TRP A 171 18.07 16.97 43.42
CA TRP A 171 18.80 17.31 42.18
C TRP A 171 19.94 18.29 42.43
N ASP A 172 19.69 19.33 43.24
CA ASP A 172 20.72 20.30 43.62
C ASP A 172 21.85 19.60 44.39
N SER A 173 21.52 18.64 45.27
CA SER A 173 22.52 17.84 45.99
C SER A 173 23.34 16.90 45.09
N LEU A 174 22.82 16.50 43.93
CA LEU A 174 23.52 15.64 42.95
C LEU A 174 24.42 16.47 42.02
N THR A 175 24.02 17.70 41.69
CA THR A 175 24.69 18.57 40.71
C THR A 175 25.69 19.54 41.31
N LEU A 176 25.51 19.93 42.58
CA LEU A 176 26.44 20.84 43.25
C LEU A 176 27.72 20.09 43.66
N GLN A 177 28.86 20.48 43.09
CA GLN A 177 30.16 20.00 43.55
C GLN A 177 30.40 20.43 45.01
N PRO A 178 31.04 19.59 45.83
CA PRO A 178 31.34 19.97 47.20
C PRO A 178 32.24 21.21 47.16
N VAL A 179 31.81 22.26 47.86
CA VAL A 179 32.62 23.48 48.03
C VAL A 179 33.93 23.05 48.67
N SER A 180 35.01 23.15 47.91
CA SER A 180 36.37 22.88 48.35
C SER A 180 36.70 23.80 49.52
N LEU A 181 36.85 23.20 50.72
CA LEU A 181 37.45 23.83 51.89
C LEU A 181 38.97 23.84 51.76
#